data_AF-A0A0N4T1C7-F1
#
_entry.id   AF-A0A0N4T1C7-F1
#
_cell.length_a   1.000
_cell.length_b   1.000
_cell.length_c   1.000
_cell.angle_alpha   90.00
_cell.angle_beta   90.00
_cell.angle_gamma   90.00
#
_symmetry.space_group_name_H-M   'P 1'
#
loop_
_entity.id
_entity.type
_entity.pdbx_description
1 polymer ?
#
loop_
_entity_poly.entity_id
_entity_poly.type
_entity_poly.pdbx_seq_one_letter_code
_entity_poly.pdbx_strand_id
1 'polypeptide(L)'
;MKSQKMTHEEHELNETREIERLYYKLNTPRSRSRLCFLFYLFIIPLFIIIGGVTFSSVSSKSENLQLSELVASQEAEIGNAQIENCHRKKLFELLPTETFAFGNAALYSFGVYTTIGYGNLFPHTVQGRILTVIYAVIGIPLNVAFISDLGELIARTVQRALHCFQRRILNKTTEDPCIEYKKFALIVLIAFLLTPIIAIIVMEAERSRNWNYIDSLYYTFTTSTLIGLGDFTPQSSYIQFFVLIPLFFIVETLFALALGFITVKYCFFIKSTLHGEDLRNTQEFIKLNAENDATNGTLTADANIDDAIAKLSAREMRMDEKIDREIQMLEAIPSQIDVGILNAQMKSDSEDKQRFRYTMKNWLNHKENENMK
;
A
#
# COMPACT_ATOMS: atom_id res chain seq x y z
N MET A 1 -0.19 -54.70 11.83
CA MET A 1 0.72 -53.54 11.72
C MET A 1 0.49 -52.67 10.48
N LYS A 2 0.42 -53.19 9.24
CA LYS A 2 0.17 -52.35 8.04
C LYS A 2 -1.20 -51.62 8.04
N SER A 3 -2.26 -52.24 8.53
CA SER A 3 -3.61 -51.64 8.57
C SER A 3 -3.74 -50.49 9.60
N GLN A 4 -3.00 -50.55 10.71
CA GLN A 4 -3.01 -49.51 11.76
C GLN A 4 -2.18 -48.28 11.36
N LYS A 5 -1.10 -48.47 10.59
CA LYS A 5 -0.29 -47.38 10.05
C LYS A 5 -1.05 -46.57 8.99
N MET A 6 -1.81 -47.25 8.13
CA MET A 6 -2.64 -46.62 7.10
C MET A 6 -3.75 -45.73 7.70
N THR A 7 -4.41 -46.17 8.77
CA THR A 7 -5.43 -45.38 9.46
C THR A 7 -4.86 -44.17 10.21
N HIS A 8 -3.59 -44.23 10.61
CA HIS A 8 -2.92 -43.14 11.30
C HIS A 8 -2.48 -42.04 10.32
N GLU A 9 -1.91 -42.42 9.19
CA GLU A 9 -1.55 -41.51 8.09
C GLU A 9 -2.79 -40.83 7.48
N GLU A 10 -3.92 -41.54 7.35
CA GLU A 10 -5.20 -40.94 6.90
C GLU A 10 -5.76 -39.92 7.89
N HIS A 11 -5.59 -40.15 9.19
CA HIS A 11 -6.04 -39.24 10.24
C HIS A 11 -5.19 -37.95 10.27
N GLU A 12 -3.87 -38.06 10.21
CA GLU A 12 -2.95 -36.92 10.14
C GLU A 12 -3.14 -36.09 8.86
N LEU A 13 -3.37 -36.74 7.72
CA LEU A 13 -3.63 -36.04 6.46
C LEU A 13 -4.95 -35.25 6.52
N ASN A 14 -5.94 -35.74 7.26
CA ASN A 14 -7.22 -35.07 7.41
C ASN A 14 -7.13 -33.86 8.36
N GLU A 15 -6.40 -33.98 9.48
CA GLU A 15 -6.15 -32.88 10.42
C GLU A 15 -5.33 -31.75 9.78
N THR A 16 -4.25 -32.09 9.06
CA THR A 16 -3.41 -31.11 8.36
C THR A 16 -4.23 -30.33 7.31
N ARG A 17 -5.12 -31.02 6.58
CA ARG A 17 -6.05 -30.39 5.62
C ARG A 17 -7.13 -29.53 6.28
N GLU A 18 -7.53 -29.83 7.51
CA GLU A 18 -8.48 -29.02 8.27
C GLU A 18 -7.80 -27.74 8.80
N ILE A 19 -6.55 -27.85 9.26
CA ILE A 19 -5.71 -26.72 9.69
C ILE A 19 -5.42 -25.79 8.51
N GLU A 20 -5.03 -26.32 7.35
CA GLU A 20 -4.84 -25.53 6.13
C GLU A 20 -6.13 -24.80 5.70
N ARG A 21 -7.29 -25.49 5.76
CA ARG A 21 -8.58 -24.87 5.44
C ARG A 21 -8.94 -23.74 6.41
N LEU A 22 -8.71 -23.93 7.71
CA LEU A 22 -8.98 -22.90 8.73
C LEU A 22 -8.01 -21.73 8.61
N TYR A 23 -6.72 -21.99 8.39
CA TYR A 23 -5.71 -20.97 8.11
C TYR A 23 -6.07 -20.14 6.88
N TYR A 24 -6.47 -20.80 5.78
CA TYR A 24 -6.89 -20.10 4.57
C TYR A 24 -8.16 -19.28 4.81
N LYS A 25 -9.14 -19.81 5.55
CA LYS A 25 -10.39 -19.10 5.89
C LYS A 25 -10.18 -17.90 6.81
N LEU A 26 -9.20 -17.98 7.72
CA LEU A 26 -8.78 -16.89 8.61
C LEU A 26 -7.95 -15.83 7.88
N ASN A 27 -7.14 -16.25 6.91
CA ASN A 27 -6.27 -15.36 6.13
C ASN A 27 -6.94 -14.83 4.85
N THR A 28 -8.09 -15.37 4.44
CA THR A 28 -8.91 -14.76 3.39
C THR A 28 -9.49 -13.45 3.91
N PRO A 29 -9.21 -12.29 3.29
CA PRO A 29 -9.81 -11.03 3.68
C PRO A 29 -11.32 -11.16 3.58
N ARG A 30 -11.98 -11.21 4.74
CA ARG A 30 -13.44 -11.29 4.85
C ARG A 30 -13.97 -10.06 4.16
N SER A 31 -14.76 -10.25 3.10
CA SER A 31 -15.18 -9.16 2.22
C SER A 31 -15.77 -8.03 3.05
N ARG A 32 -15.03 -6.92 3.19
CA ARG A 32 -15.60 -5.73 3.80
C ARG A 32 -16.83 -5.37 2.97
N SER A 33 -17.95 -5.21 3.69
CA SER A 33 -19.28 -5.06 3.13
C SER A 33 -19.32 -3.93 2.10
N ARG A 34 -20.20 -4.05 1.09
CA ARG A 34 -20.58 -2.95 0.18
C ARG A 34 -20.87 -1.63 0.93
N LEU A 35 -21.25 -1.75 2.22
CA LEU A 35 -21.47 -0.64 3.14
C LEU A 35 -20.23 0.24 3.40
N CYS A 36 -19.02 -0.33 3.44
CA CYS A 36 -17.79 0.45 3.58
C CYS A 36 -17.52 1.33 2.36
N PHE A 37 -17.79 0.82 1.14
CA PHE A 37 -17.67 1.62 -0.08
C PHE A 37 -18.70 2.75 -0.16
N LEU A 38 -19.93 2.49 0.29
CA LEU A 38 -20.95 3.54 0.40
C LEU A 38 -20.51 4.61 1.40
N PHE A 39 -19.85 4.24 2.50
CA PHE A 39 -19.29 5.21 3.44
C PHE A 39 -18.20 6.08 2.79
N TYR A 40 -17.28 5.50 2.03
CA TYR A 40 -16.25 6.27 1.32
C TYR A 40 -16.82 7.24 0.28
N LEU A 41 -17.88 6.83 -0.42
CA LEU A 41 -18.57 7.65 -1.42
C LEU A 41 -19.07 8.99 -0.85
N PHE A 42 -19.43 9.03 0.44
CA PHE A 42 -19.88 10.25 1.11
C PHE A 42 -18.76 10.97 1.87
N ILE A 43 -17.90 10.23 2.57
CA ILE A 43 -16.89 10.84 3.45
C ILE A 43 -15.77 11.54 2.65
N ILE A 44 -15.35 10.99 1.51
CA ILE A 44 -14.23 11.55 0.74
C ILE A 44 -14.61 12.91 0.13
N PRO A 45 -15.74 13.04 -0.61
CA PRO A 45 -16.17 14.35 -1.09
C PRO A 45 -16.42 15.34 0.04
N LEU A 46 -17.01 14.89 1.15
CA LEU A 46 -17.24 15.74 2.31
C LEU A 46 -15.92 16.25 2.91
N PHE A 47 -14.90 15.39 3.04
CA PHE A 47 -13.59 15.75 3.56
C PHE A 47 -12.89 16.79 2.66
N ILE A 48 -12.94 16.60 1.34
CA ILE A 48 -12.40 17.56 0.37
C ILE A 48 -13.14 18.90 0.43
N ILE A 49 -14.47 18.89 0.58
CA ILE A 49 -15.29 20.11 0.72
C ILE A 49 -14.94 20.84 2.02
N ILE A 50 -14.81 20.13 3.15
CA ILE A 50 -14.40 20.72 4.43
C ILE A 50 -13.01 21.37 4.29
N GLY A 51 -12.06 20.69 3.64
CA GLY A 51 -10.77 21.27 3.29
C GLY A 51 -10.93 22.56 2.47
N GLY A 52 -11.69 22.50 1.38
CA GLY A 52 -11.91 23.66 0.50
C GLY A 52 -12.48 24.87 1.23
N VAL A 53 -13.49 24.69 2.10
CA VAL A 53 -14.06 25.76 2.91
C VAL A 53 -13.05 26.31 3.91
N THR A 54 -12.33 25.44 4.63
CA THR A 54 -11.39 25.84 5.68
C THR A 54 -10.21 26.61 5.11
N PHE A 55 -9.54 26.09 4.06
CA PHE A 55 -8.41 26.77 3.44
C PHE A 55 -8.82 28.05 2.72
N SER A 56 -9.98 28.08 2.05
CA SER A 56 -10.48 29.31 1.44
C SER A 56 -10.75 30.39 2.50
N SER A 57 -11.32 30.03 3.65
CA SER A 57 -11.62 30.98 4.73
C SER A 57 -10.38 31.52 5.44
N VAL A 58 -9.35 30.69 5.64
CA VAL A 58 -8.10 31.09 6.32
C VAL A 58 -7.22 31.92 5.40
N SER A 59 -7.07 31.50 4.13
CA SER A 59 -6.21 32.18 3.18
C SER A 59 -6.82 33.48 2.64
N SER A 60 -8.14 33.56 2.45
CA SER A 60 -8.80 34.81 2.01
C SER A 60 -8.60 35.96 3.00
N LYS A 61 -8.55 35.69 4.31
CA LYS A 61 -8.22 36.73 5.32
C LYS A 61 -6.80 37.25 5.17
N SER A 62 -5.86 36.38 4.79
CA SER A 62 -4.46 36.75 4.59
C SER A 62 -4.21 37.46 3.27
N GLU A 63 -4.83 37.01 2.18
CA GLU A 63 -4.71 37.65 0.86
C GLU A 63 -5.20 39.10 0.92
N ASN A 64 -6.33 39.36 1.59
CA ASN A 64 -6.84 40.72 1.77
C ASN A 64 -5.91 41.61 2.61
N LEU A 65 -5.23 41.04 3.60
CA LEU A 65 -4.27 41.75 4.45
C LEU A 65 -2.96 42.06 3.71
N GLN A 66 -2.47 41.12 2.90
CA GLN A 66 -1.30 41.33 2.06
C GLN A 66 -1.59 42.33 0.95
N LEU A 67 -2.77 42.27 0.35
CA LEU A 67 -3.17 43.23 -0.68
C LEU A 67 -3.29 44.64 -0.10
N SER A 68 -3.82 44.80 1.13
CA SER A 68 -3.89 46.09 1.79
C SER A 68 -2.51 46.63 2.20
N GLU A 69 -1.60 45.77 2.66
CA GLU A 69 -0.23 46.13 3.01
C GLU A 69 0.62 46.47 1.77
N LEU A 70 0.42 45.76 0.66
CA LEU A 70 1.07 46.07 -0.62
C LEU A 70 0.59 47.41 -1.18
N VAL A 71 -0.72 47.69 -1.11
CA VAL A 71 -1.29 48.99 -1.50
C VAL A 71 -0.78 50.11 -0.58
N ALA A 72 -0.72 49.88 0.73
CA ALA A 72 -0.19 50.86 1.68
C ALA A 72 1.31 51.14 1.47
N SER A 73 2.11 50.11 1.14
CA SER A 73 3.53 50.28 0.80
C SER A 73 3.75 51.04 -0.51
N GLN A 74 2.82 50.96 -1.47
CA GLN A 74 2.89 51.73 -2.73
C GLN A 74 2.56 53.22 -2.54
N GLU A 75 1.75 53.58 -1.54
CA GLU A 75 1.44 54.99 -1.24
C GLU A 75 2.59 55.68 -0.48
N ALA A 76 3.46 54.93 0.21
CA ALA A 76 4.55 55.47 1.02
C ALA A 76 5.85 55.79 0.24
N GLU A 77 6.08 55.21 -0.94
CA GLU A 77 7.31 55.43 -1.75
C GLU A 77 7.03 56.23 -3.03
N ILE A 78 6.66 57.51 -2.89
CA ILE A 78 6.76 58.50 -3.98
C ILE A 78 8.12 59.19 -3.86
N GLY A 79 9.16 58.50 -4.36
CA GLY A 79 10.52 59.03 -4.43
C GLY A 79 11.50 58.06 -5.09
N ASN A 80 11.68 58.17 -6.41
CA ASN A 80 12.74 57.54 -7.21
C ASN A 80 12.76 56.00 -7.37
N ALA A 81 11.61 55.35 -7.60
CA ALA A 81 11.52 53.91 -7.89
C ALA A 81 10.67 53.55 -9.14
N GLN A 82 10.54 54.44 -10.13
CA GLN A 82 9.61 54.24 -11.26
C GLN A 82 9.94 53.07 -12.20
N ILE A 83 11.23 52.71 -12.38
CA ILE A 83 11.64 51.61 -13.27
C ILE A 83 11.44 50.24 -12.61
N GLU A 84 11.79 50.11 -11.33
CA GLU A 84 11.64 48.86 -10.58
C GLU A 84 10.17 48.56 -10.27
N ASN A 85 9.36 49.58 -9.96
CA ASN A 85 7.92 49.43 -9.74
C ASN A 85 7.15 49.06 -11.01
N CYS A 86 7.56 49.57 -12.18
CA CYS A 86 6.92 49.22 -13.46
C CYS A 86 7.18 47.75 -13.82
N HIS A 87 8.41 47.25 -13.67
CA HIS A 87 8.74 45.84 -13.91
C HIS A 87 8.08 44.91 -12.88
N ARG A 88 8.04 45.30 -11.59
CA ARG A 88 7.43 44.50 -10.54
C ARG A 88 5.91 44.43 -10.65
N LYS A 89 5.22 45.53 -10.98
CA LYS A 89 3.77 45.52 -11.26
C LYS A 89 3.45 44.65 -12.47
N LYS A 90 4.20 44.81 -13.56
CA LYS A 90 4.00 43.98 -14.77
C LYS A 90 4.27 42.50 -14.48
N LEU A 91 5.27 42.19 -13.65
CA LEU A 91 5.58 40.82 -13.24
C LEU A 91 4.48 40.20 -12.36
N PHE A 92 3.88 40.99 -11.47
CA PHE A 92 2.75 40.55 -10.62
C PHE A 92 1.43 40.44 -11.42
N GLU A 93 1.24 41.26 -12.46
CA GLU A 93 0.12 41.13 -13.42
C GLU A 93 0.32 39.97 -14.40
N LEU A 94 1.58 39.60 -14.71
CA LEU A 94 1.93 38.50 -15.62
C LEU A 94 1.93 37.13 -14.92
N LEU A 95 2.05 37.07 -13.60
CA LEU A 95 1.94 35.85 -12.81
C LEU A 95 0.51 35.78 -12.26
N PRO A 96 -0.40 34.99 -12.87
CA PRO A 96 -1.65 34.66 -12.21
C PRO A 96 -1.30 33.86 -10.95
N THR A 97 -1.21 34.53 -9.81
CA THR A 97 -1.16 33.84 -8.52
C THR A 97 -2.50 33.17 -8.36
N GLU A 98 -2.54 31.84 -8.51
CA GLU A 98 -3.70 31.03 -8.18
C GLU A 98 -4.12 31.37 -6.75
N THR A 99 -5.31 31.95 -6.59
CA THR A 99 -5.82 32.37 -5.28
C THR A 99 -6.55 31.23 -4.61
N PHE A 100 -6.70 31.32 -3.28
CA PHE A 100 -7.50 30.36 -2.49
C PHE A 100 -9.02 30.57 -2.65
N ALA A 101 -9.50 30.75 -3.89
CA ALA A 101 -10.91 30.58 -4.22
C ALA A 101 -11.38 29.16 -3.87
N PHE A 102 -12.64 28.97 -3.48
CA PHE A 102 -13.15 27.70 -2.97
C PHE A 102 -12.79 26.48 -3.85
N GLY A 103 -12.95 26.60 -5.17
CA GLY A 103 -12.61 25.52 -6.11
C GLY A 103 -11.13 25.15 -6.08
N ASN A 104 -10.23 26.15 -6.15
CA ASN A 104 -8.79 25.94 -6.07
C ASN A 104 -8.36 25.42 -4.68
N ALA A 105 -8.98 25.91 -3.61
CA ALA A 105 -8.77 25.42 -2.25
C ALA A 105 -9.22 23.96 -2.07
N ALA A 106 -10.30 23.53 -2.73
CA ALA A 106 -10.73 22.14 -2.75
C ALA A 106 -9.75 21.26 -3.54
N LEU A 107 -9.18 21.75 -4.65
CA LEU A 107 -8.11 21.05 -5.37
C LEU A 107 -6.81 20.95 -4.56
N TYR A 108 -6.45 22.00 -3.81
CA TYR A 108 -5.36 21.95 -2.84
C TYR A 108 -5.64 20.88 -1.76
N SER A 109 -6.86 20.85 -1.23
CA SER A 109 -7.27 19.87 -0.22
C SER A 109 -7.23 18.43 -0.75
N PHE A 110 -7.62 18.23 -2.02
CA PHE A 110 -7.44 16.96 -2.71
C PHE A 110 -5.95 16.60 -2.83
N GLY A 111 -5.10 17.52 -3.29
CA GLY A 111 -3.66 17.28 -3.44
C GLY A 111 -2.94 16.97 -2.13
N VAL A 112 -3.34 17.58 -1.00
CA VAL A 112 -2.82 17.23 0.34
C VAL A 112 -3.34 15.86 0.79
N TYR A 113 -4.64 15.60 0.59
CA TYR A 113 -5.28 14.33 0.96
C TYR A 113 -4.67 13.13 0.24
N THR A 114 -4.42 13.25 -1.08
CA THR A 114 -3.84 12.18 -1.91
C THR A 114 -2.31 12.18 -1.93
N THR A 115 -1.66 13.14 -1.24
CA THR A 115 -0.20 13.31 -1.23
C THR A 115 0.44 13.68 -2.57
N ILE A 116 -0.34 14.14 -3.55
CA ILE A 116 0.18 14.68 -4.83
C ILE A 116 1.00 15.95 -4.59
N GLY A 117 0.42 16.91 -3.85
CA GLY A 117 1.12 18.12 -3.42
C GLY A 117 1.77 18.97 -4.54
N TYR A 118 1.01 19.39 -5.56
CA TYR A 118 1.52 20.17 -6.71
C TYR A 118 2.42 21.37 -6.35
N GLY A 119 2.22 22.01 -5.20
CA GLY A 119 3.10 23.09 -4.74
C GLY A 119 2.93 24.43 -5.48
N ASN A 120 2.02 24.52 -6.46
CA ASN A 120 1.64 25.77 -7.11
C ASN A 120 0.76 26.66 -6.19
N LEU A 121 -0.02 26.04 -5.30
CA LEU A 121 -0.86 26.70 -4.31
C LEU A 121 -0.51 26.18 -2.91
N PHE A 122 -0.14 27.08 -1.99
CA PHE A 122 0.23 26.72 -0.61
C PHE A 122 -0.04 27.85 0.38
N PRO A 123 -0.37 27.54 1.65
CA PRO A 123 -0.65 28.56 2.64
C PRO A 123 0.62 29.30 3.08
N HIS A 124 0.61 30.62 2.93
CA HIS A 124 1.70 31.47 3.41
C HIS A 124 1.63 31.75 4.92
N THR A 125 0.43 31.68 5.52
CA THR A 125 0.22 31.96 6.95
C THR A 125 0.65 30.82 7.85
N VAL A 126 1.11 31.16 9.06
CA VAL A 126 1.38 30.16 10.12
C VAL A 126 0.13 29.33 10.42
N GLN A 127 -1.02 29.98 10.53
CA GLN A 127 -2.29 29.31 10.77
C GLN A 127 -2.64 28.31 9.65
N GLY A 128 -2.51 28.71 8.39
CA GLY A 128 -2.80 27.84 7.24
C GLY A 128 -1.85 26.63 7.19
N ARG A 129 -0.57 26.82 7.48
CA ARG A 129 0.42 25.73 7.54
C ARG A 129 0.11 24.72 8.66
N ILE A 130 -0.24 25.20 9.86
CA ILE A 130 -0.66 24.32 10.96
C ILE A 130 -1.93 23.54 10.57
N LEU A 131 -2.89 24.19 9.91
CA LEU A 131 -4.12 23.55 9.45
C LEU A 131 -3.83 22.46 8.40
N THR A 132 -2.89 22.69 7.47
CA THR A 132 -2.42 21.66 6.52
C THR A 132 -1.87 20.43 7.24
N VAL A 133 -1.06 20.62 8.29
CA VAL A 133 -0.51 19.48 9.06
C VAL A 133 -1.64 18.67 9.69
N ILE A 134 -2.59 19.32 10.37
CA ILE A 134 -3.72 18.65 11.02
C ILE A 134 -4.59 17.92 9.98
N TYR A 135 -4.86 18.57 8.85
CA TYR A 135 -5.63 18.00 7.75
C TYR A 135 -4.93 16.77 7.15
N ALA A 136 -3.61 16.82 6.95
CA ALA A 136 -2.83 15.71 6.40
C ALA A 136 -2.77 14.50 7.36
N VAL A 137 -2.63 14.73 8.68
CA VAL A 137 -2.61 13.67 9.69
C VAL A 137 -3.89 12.82 9.67
N ILE A 138 -5.03 13.43 9.35
CA ILE A 138 -6.31 12.73 9.24
C ILE A 138 -6.53 12.19 7.82
N GLY A 139 -6.22 13.00 6.81
CA GLY A 139 -6.51 12.72 5.40
C GLY A 139 -5.68 11.58 4.82
N ILE A 140 -4.37 11.56 5.08
CA ILE A 140 -3.47 10.56 4.50
C ILE A 140 -3.84 9.13 4.95
N PRO A 141 -4.05 8.83 6.25
CA PRO A 141 -4.52 7.51 6.68
C PRO A 141 -5.87 7.13 6.08
N LEU A 142 -6.79 8.09 5.94
CA LEU A 142 -8.09 7.87 5.31
C LEU A 142 -7.92 7.51 3.82
N ASN A 143 -7.01 8.18 3.10
CA ASN A 143 -6.71 7.85 1.70
C ASN A 143 -6.08 6.46 1.56
N VAL A 144 -5.12 6.11 2.42
CA VAL A 144 -4.49 4.77 2.43
C VAL A 144 -5.52 3.68 2.70
N ALA A 145 -6.44 3.89 3.65
CA ALA A 145 -7.53 2.96 3.94
C ALA A 145 -8.46 2.79 2.73
N PHE A 146 -8.83 3.91 2.08
CA PHE A 146 -9.63 3.90 0.86
C PHE A 146 -8.94 3.14 -0.29
N ILE A 147 -7.68 3.44 -0.58
CA ILE A 147 -6.89 2.76 -1.62
C ILE A 147 -6.79 1.26 -1.33
N SER A 148 -6.62 0.87 -0.06
CA SER A 148 -6.54 -0.54 0.33
C SER A 148 -7.83 -1.28 0.03
N ASP A 149 -8.98 -0.71 0.42
CA ASP A 149 -10.28 -1.33 0.18
C ASP A 149 -10.61 -1.33 -1.33
N LEU A 150 -10.38 -0.22 -2.05
CA LEU A 150 -10.59 -0.12 -3.50
C LEU A 150 -9.66 -1.07 -4.28
N GLY A 151 -8.42 -1.19 -3.85
CA GLY A 151 -7.43 -2.09 -4.44
C GLY A 151 -7.85 -3.56 -4.31
N GLU A 152 -8.39 -3.95 -3.16
CA GLU A 152 -8.94 -5.31 -2.97
C GLU A 152 -10.14 -5.57 -3.88
N LEU A 153 -11.01 -4.58 -4.09
CA LEU A 153 -12.13 -4.69 -5.03
C LEU A 153 -11.65 -4.89 -6.46
N ILE A 154 -10.68 -4.09 -6.92
CA ILE A 154 -10.10 -4.18 -8.26
C ILE A 154 -9.41 -5.53 -8.44
N ALA A 155 -8.55 -5.94 -7.51
CA ALA A 155 -7.82 -7.21 -7.58
C ALA A 155 -8.77 -8.42 -7.64
N ARG A 156 -9.84 -8.43 -6.83
CA ARG A 156 -10.87 -9.48 -6.89
C ARG A 156 -11.61 -9.49 -8.21
N THR A 157 -11.92 -8.31 -8.76
CA THR A 157 -12.61 -8.18 -10.05
C THR A 157 -11.73 -8.71 -11.19
N VAL A 158 -10.46 -8.33 -11.21
CA VAL A 158 -9.45 -8.82 -12.16
C VAL A 158 -9.28 -10.34 -12.03
N GLN A 159 -9.18 -10.87 -10.82
CA GLN A 159 -9.07 -12.31 -10.59
C GLN A 159 -10.28 -13.07 -11.13
N ARG A 160 -11.51 -12.59 -10.86
CA ARG A 160 -12.73 -13.20 -11.40
C ARG A 160 -12.76 -13.13 -12.93
N ALA A 161 -12.38 -11.99 -13.51
CA ALA A 161 -12.32 -11.82 -14.96
C ALA A 161 -11.34 -12.81 -15.59
N LEU A 162 -10.14 -12.96 -15.03
CA LEU A 162 -9.13 -13.92 -15.49
C LEU A 162 -9.62 -15.37 -15.39
N HIS A 163 -10.22 -15.77 -14.26
CA HIS A 163 -10.78 -17.12 -14.11
C HIS A 163 -11.93 -17.37 -15.09
N CYS A 164 -12.83 -16.39 -15.28
CA CYS A 164 -13.91 -16.49 -16.27
C CYS A 164 -13.35 -16.62 -17.69
N PHE A 165 -12.32 -15.86 -18.03
CA PHE A 165 -11.66 -15.92 -19.33
C PHE A 165 -10.96 -17.28 -19.56
N GLN A 166 -10.20 -17.77 -18.59
CA GLN A 166 -9.55 -19.08 -18.65
C GLN A 166 -10.56 -20.22 -18.81
N ARG A 167 -11.67 -20.15 -18.06
CA ARG A 167 -12.72 -21.17 -18.11
C ARG A 167 -13.51 -21.13 -19.42
N ARG A 168 -13.77 -19.95 -19.98
CA ARG A 168 -14.57 -19.80 -21.21
C ARG A 168 -13.77 -19.98 -22.50
N ILE A 169 -12.52 -19.53 -22.54
CA ILE A 169 -11.72 -19.52 -23.79
C ILE A 169 -10.71 -20.65 -23.82
N LEU A 170 -10.01 -20.90 -22.71
CA LEU A 170 -8.91 -21.88 -22.68
C LEU A 170 -9.36 -23.28 -22.22
N ASN A 171 -10.62 -23.45 -21.81
CA ASN A 171 -11.17 -24.69 -21.23
C ASN A 171 -10.27 -25.32 -20.14
N LYS A 172 -9.49 -24.50 -19.44
CA LYS A 172 -8.52 -24.94 -18.46
C LYS A 172 -9.11 -24.80 -17.06
N THR A 173 -9.21 -25.92 -16.34
CA THR A 173 -9.80 -26.02 -14.99
C THR A 173 -8.76 -26.18 -13.88
N THR A 174 -7.48 -26.27 -14.21
CA THR A 174 -6.39 -26.42 -13.24
C THR A 174 -5.89 -25.07 -12.73
N GLU A 175 -5.55 -25.02 -11.43
CA GLU A 175 -4.92 -23.84 -10.81
C GLU A 175 -3.56 -23.57 -11.46
N ASP A 176 -3.40 -22.37 -12.03
CA ASP A 176 -2.18 -21.96 -12.73
C ASP A 176 -1.26 -21.23 -11.75
N PRO A 177 -0.03 -21.73 -11.48
CA PRO A 177 0.90 -21.09 -10.56
C PRO A 177 1.32 -19.68 -11.02
N CYS A 178 1.16 -19.37 -12.31
CA CYS A 178 1.47 -18.05 -12.86
C CYS A 178 0.30 -17.04 -12.75
N ILE A 179 -0.81 -17.39 -12.10
CA ILE A 179 -2.00 -16.53 -12.05
C ILE A 179 -1.73 -15.19 -11.36
N GLU A 180 -0.85 -15.14 -10.36
CA GLU A 180 -0.47 -13.89 -9.70
C GLU A 180 0.25 -12.93 -10.65
N TYR A 181 1.21 -13.43 -11.43
CA TYR A 181 1.93 -12.63 -12.43
C TYR A 181 0.99 -12.16 -13.54
N LYS A 182 0.00 -12.97 -13.94
CA LYS A 182 -1.03 -12.57 -14.90
C LYS A 182 -1.96 -11.47 -14.35
N LYS A 183 -2.34 -11.54 -13.07
CA LYS A 183 -3.09 -10.47 -12.38
C LYS A 183 -2.30 -9.17 -12.38
N PHE A 184 -1.03 -9.23 -11.98
CA PHE A 184 -0.14 -8.06 -11.96
C PHE A 184 0.03 -7.45 -13.35
N ALA A 185 0.36 -8.26 -14.35
CA ALA A 185 0.52 -7.82 -15.73
C ALA A 185 -0.77 -7.16 -16.26
N LEU A 186 -1.94 -7.73 -15.93
CA LEU A 186 -3.22 -7.14 -16.34
C LEU A 186 -3.50 -5.81 -15.64
N ILE A 187 -3.20 -5.68 -14.34
CA ILE A 187 -3.36 -4.41 -13.60
C ILE A 187 -2.49 -3.31 -14.21
N VAL A 188 -1.21 -3.61 -14.48
CA VAL A 188 -0.28 -2.67 -15.12
C VAL A 188 -0.76 -2.30 -16.53
N LEU A 189 -1.23 -3.28 -17.31
CA LEU A 189 -1.79 -3.03 -18.63
C LEU A 189 -3.01 -2.11 -18.57
N ILE A 190 -3.94 -2.35 -17.64
CA ILE A 190 -5.13 -1.51 -17.45
C ILE A 190 -4.72 -0.08 -17.05
N ALA A 191 -3.77 0.08 -16.11
CA ALA A 191 -3.27 1.40 -15.73
C ALA A 191 -2.69 2.16 -16.93
N PHE A 192 -1.86 1.48 -17.72
CA PHE A 192 -1.22 2.06 -18.90
C PHE A 192 -2.21 2.41 -20.02
N LEU A 193 -3.31 1.65 -20.16
CA LEU A 193 -4.37 1.94 -21.14
C LEU A 193 -5.34 3.03 -20.66
N LEU A 194 -5.64 3.10 -19.37
CA LEU A 194 -6.53 4.13 -18.82
C LEU A 194 -5.88 5.51 -18.80
N THR A 195 -4.57 5.61 -18.54
CA THR A 195 -3.83 6.87 -18.49
C THR A 195 -4.00 7.72 -19.78
N PRO A 196 -3.77 7.22 -21.01
CA PRO A 196 -3.99 7.99 -22.23
C PRO A 196 -5.46 8.29 -22.50
N ILE A 197 -6.40 7.44 -22.06
CA ILE A 197 -7.83 7.73 -22.18
C ILE A 197 -8.22 8.93 -21.30
N ILE A 198 -7.74 8.96 -20.06
CA ILE A 198 -7.95 10.10 -19.15
C ILE A 198 -7.29 11.36 -19.70
N ALA A 199 -6.11 11.24 -20.30
CA ALA A 199 -5.42 12.37 -20.94
C ALA A 199 -6.25 13.05 -22.03
N ILE A 200 -7.05 12.29 -22.80
CA ILE A 200 -7.99 12.86 -23.79
C ILE A 200 -9.08 13.70 -23.09
N ILE A 201 -9.61 13.21 -21.97
CA ILE A 201 -10.62 13.92 -21.18
C ILE A 201 -10.02 15.19 -20.57
N VAL A 202 -8.81 15.12 -20.02
CA VAL A 202 -8.07 16.28 -19.49
C VAL A 202 -7.83 17.31 -20.58
N MET A 203 -7.40 16.89 -21.77
CA MET A 203 -7.16 17.80 -22.90
C MET A 203 -8.42 18.58 -23.27
N GLU A 204 -9.59 17.94 -23.27
CA GLU A 204 -10.85 18.64 -23.54
C GLU A 204 -11.27 19.53 -22.36
N ALA A 205 -11.06 19.08 -21.12
CA ALA A 205 -11.36 19.86 -19.92
C ALA A 205 -10.50 21.13 -19.80
N GLU A 206 -9.24 21.06 -20.25
CA GLU A 206 -8.24 22.13 -20.15
C GLU A 206 -7.97 22.84 -21.48
N ARG A 207 -8.88 22.66 -22.44
CA ARG A 207 -8.78 23.25 -23.77
C ARG A 207 -8.71 24.77 -23.75
N SER A 208 -9.35 25.41 -22.77
CA SER A 208 -9.29 26.87 -22.58
C SER A 208 -7.88 27.40 -22.33
N ARG A 209 -6.99 26.56 -21.78
CA ARG A 209 -5.59 26.88 -21.49
C ARG A 209 -4.62 26.33 -22.54
N ASN A 210 -5.14 25.89 -23.69
CA ASN A 210 -4.37 25.38 -24.82
C ASN A 210 -3.48 24.17 -24.48
N TRP A 211 -3.88 23.33 -23.51
CA TRP A 211 -3.16 22.10 -23.22
C TRP A 211 -3.27 21.15 -24.41
N ASN A 212 -2.13 20.68 -24.91
CA ASN A 212 -2.12 19.66 -25.95
C ASN A 212 -2.24 18.24 -25.34
N TYR A 213 -2.33 17.21 -26.18
CA TYR A 213 -2.45 15.83 -25.71
C TYR A 213 -1.22 15.37 -24.90
N ILE A 214 -0.01 15.78 -25.29
CA ILE A 214 1.23 15.41 -24.59
C ILE A 214 1.26 16.05 -23.20
N ASP A 215 0.92 17.34 -23.10
CA ASP A 215 0.80 18.05 -21.82
C ASP A 215 -0.21 17.37 -20.90
N SER A 216 -1.37 17.00 -21.47
CA SER A 216 -2.45 16.32 -20.75
C SER A 216 -2.05 14.91 -20.32
N LEU A 217 -1.31 14.18 -21.14
CA LEU A 217 -0.77 12.84 -20.83
C LEU A 217 0.28 12.92 -19.73
N TYR A 218 1.19 13.88 -19.84
CA TYR A 218 2.22 14.15 -18.86
C TYR A 218 1.62 14.54 -17.50
N TYR A 219 0.65 15.47 -17.49
CA TYR A 219 -0.11 15.82 -16.30
C TYR A 219 -0.83 14.61 -15.70
N THR A 220 -1.52 13.83 -16.53
CA THR A 220 -2.28 12.66 -16.05
C THR A 220 -1.35 11.62 -15.41
N PHE A 221 -0.18 11.38 -16.02
CA PHE A 221 0.82 10.46 -15.49
C PHE A 221 1.41 10.96 -14.16
N THR A 222 1.92 12.19 -14.12
CA THR A 222 2.53 12.78 -12.91
C THR A 222 1.54 12.91 -11.75
N THR A 223 0.27 13.16 -12.05
CA THR A 223 -0.83 13.19 -11.08
C THR A 223 -1.16 11.81 -10.54
N SER A 224 -1.39 10.83 -11.44
CA SER A 224 -1.81 9.48 -11.03
C SER A 224 -0.72 8.69 -10.30
N THR A 225 0.55 9.03 -10.57
CA THR A 225 1.71 8.43 -9.89
C THR A 225 2.13 9.19 -8.63
N LEU A 226 1.40 10.25 -8.27
CA LEU A 226 1.67 11.10 -7.11
C LEU A 226 3.03 11.82 -7.14
N ILE A 227 3.60 12.04 -8.34
CA ILE A 227 4.82 12.85 -8.50
C ILE A 227 4.50 14.33 -8.29
N GLY A 228 3.40 14.80 -8.88
CA GLY A 228 2.83 16.12 -8.60
C GLY A 228 3.79 17.31 -8.80
N LEU A 229 4.42 17.44 -9.96
CA LEU A 229 5.42 18.50 -10.20
C LEU A 229 4.86 19.93 -10.16
N GLY A 230 3.56 20.10 -10.46
CA GLY A 230 2.85 21.38 -10.35
C GLY A 230 3.13 22.41 -11.44
N ASP A 231 3.89 22.03 -12.47
CA ASP A 231 4.06 22.77 -13.72
C ASP A 231 2.77 22.80 -14.55
N PHE A 232 2.01 21.72 -14.51
CA PHE A 232 0.64 21.63 -15.02
C PHE A 232 -0.31 21.33 -13.85
N THR A 233 -1.29 22.20 -13.63
CA THR A 233 -2.33 21.99 -12.60
C THR A 233 -3.70 22.32 -13.15
N PRO A 234 -4.74 21.53 -12.84
CA PRO A 234 -6.06 21.67 -13.43
C PRO A 234 -6.77 22.90 -12.87
N GLN A 235 -7.69 23.47 -13.64
CA GLN A 235 -8.57 24.52 -13.16
C GLN A 235 -9.74 23.88 -12.40
N SER A 236 -10.22 24.56 -11.35
CA SER A 236 -11.43 24.12 -10.66
C SER A 236 -12.65 24.20 -11.60
N SER A 237 -13.15 23.04 -12.02
CA SER A 237 -14.31 22.90 -12.92
C SER A 237 -15.20 21.74 -12.49
N TYR A 238 -16.45 21.70 -12.97
CA TYR A 238 -17.35 20.58 -12.69
C TYR A 238 -16.78 19.25 -13.23
N ILE A 239 -16.11 19.26 -14.39
CA ILE A 239 -15.45 18.09 -14.96
C ILE A 239 -14.36 17.58 -14.02
N GLN A 240 -13.58 18.50 -13.45
CA GLN A 240 -12.51 18.15 -12.51
C GLN A 240 -13.04 17.38 -11.30
N PHE A 241 -14.11 17.87 -10.65
CA PHE A 241 -14.64 17.26 -9.43
C PHE A 241 -15.45 15.98 -9.66
N PHE A 242 -16.32 15.96 -10.68
CA PHE A 242 -17.28 14.87 -10.87
C PHE A 242 -16.81 13.77 -11.83
N VAL A 243 -15.81 14.05 -12.67
CA VAL A 243 -15.30 13.09 -13.66
C VAL A 243 -13.84 12.75 -13.39
N LEU A 244 -12.96 13.76 -13.33
CA LEU A 244 -11.52 13.50 -13.28
C LEU A 244 -11.06 12.98 -11.91
N ILE A 245 -11.47 13.57 -10.79
CA ILE A 245 -11.07 13.09 -9.45
C ILE A 245 -11.42 11.60 -9.23
N PRO A 246 -12.65 11.12 -9.52
CA PRO A 246 -12.95 9.69 -9.43
C PRO A 246 -12.08 8.80 -10.33
N LEU A 247 -11.79 9.27 -11.55
CA LEU A 247 -10.91 8.54 -12.48
C LEU A 247 -9.46 8.50 -11.97
N PHE A 248 -8.96 9.59 -11.40
CA PHE A 248 -7.64 9.65 -10.78
C PHE A 248 -7.54 8.68 -9.60
N PHE A 249 -8.55 8.59 -8.72
CA PHE A 249 -8.55 7.60 -7.64
C PHE A 249 -8.45 6.15 -8.15
N ILE A 250 -9.11 5.83 -9.27
CA ILE A 250 -9.03 4.50 -9.88
C ILE A 250 -7.61 4.21 -10.38
N VAL A 251 -7.01 5.14 -11.13
CA VAL A 251 -5.68 4.94 -11.71
C VAL A 251 -4.57 5.00 -10.66
N GLU A 252 -4.67 5.90 -9.69
CA GLU A 252 -3.83 5.95 -8.49
C GLU A 252 -3.84 4.59 -7.78
N THR A 253 -5.01 4.01 -7.57
CA THR A 253 -5.13 2.67 -6.93
C THR A 253 -4.47 1.58 -7.78
N LEU A 254 -4.57 1.63 -9.11
CA LEU A 254 -3.91 0.67 -9.99
C LEU A 254 -2.37 0.78 -9.91
N PHE A 255 -1.82 1.99 -9.90
CA PHE A 255 -0.38 2.22 -9.69
C PHE A 255 0.07 1.78 -8.30
N ALA A 256 -0.70 2.08 -7.25
CA ALA A 256 -0.42 1.66 -5.88
C ALA A 256 -0.38 0.12 -5.76
N LEU A 257 -1.32 -0.59 -6.40
CA LEU A 257 -1.32 -2.05 -6.46
C LEU A 257 -0.09 -2.60 -7.19
N ALA A 258 0.33 -1.97 -8.27
CA ALA A 258 1.52 -2.38 -9.01
C ALA A 258 2.79 -2.21 -8.15
N LEU A 259 2.95 -1.06 -7.50
CA LEU A 259 4.06 -0.80 -6.57
C LEU A 259 4.04 -1.75 -5.37
N GLY A 260 2.88 -2.02 -4.80
CA GLY A 260 2.70 -2.97 -3.71
C GLY A 260 3.15 -4.39 -4.09
N PHE A 261 2.78 -4.86 -5.28
CA PHE A 261 3.20 -6.17 -5.77
C PHE A 261 4.73 -6.26 -5.95
N ILE A 262 5.34 -5.24 -6.55
CA ILE A 262 6.80 -5.16 -6.71
C ILE A 262 7.49 -5.21 -5.33
N THR A 263 7.00 -4.42 -4.38
CA THR A 263 7.55 -4.34 -3.02
C THR A 263 7.50 -5.70 -2.32
N VAL A 264 6.35 -6.39 -2.35
CA VAL A 264 6.21 -7.71 -1.73
C VAL A 264 7.14 -8.74 -2.37
N LYS A 265 7.23 -8.79 -3.71
CA LYS A 265 8.12 -9.73 -4.39
C LYS A 265 9.60 -9.40 -4.16
N TYR A 266 9.95 -8.12 -4.08
CA TYR A 266 11.30 -7.69 -3.76
C TYR A 266 11.70 -8.07 -2.33
N CYS A 267 10.83 -7.86 -1.34
CA CYS A 267 11.04 -8.31 0.03
C CYS A 267 11.18 -9.83 0.13
N PHE A 268 10.35 -10.58 -0.60
CA PHE A 268 10.45 -12.03 -0.67
C PHE A 268 11.79 -12.47 -1.29
N PHE A 269 12.21 -11.82 -2.38
CA PHE A 269 13.48 -12.09 -3.03
C PHE A 269 14.65 -11.89 -2.07
N ILE A 270 14.73 -10.72 -1.39
CA ILE A 270 15.77 -10.45 -0.40
C ILE A 270 15.77 -11.52 0.70
N LYS A 271 14.60 -11.86 1.26
CA LYS A 271 14.50 -12.88 2.31
C LYS A 271 14.98 -14.24 1.83
N SER A 272 14.66 -14.61 0.59
CA SER A 272 15.10 -15.88 -0.01
C SER A 272 16.61 -15.91 -0.28
N THR A 273 17.21 -14.79 -0.68
CA THR A 273 18.66 -14.67 -0.88
C THR A 273 19.40 -14.77 0.44
N LEU A 274 18.96 -14.04 1.47
CA LEU A 274 19.56 -14.09 2.81
C LEU A 274 19.52 -15.51 3.39
N HIS A 275 18.37 -16.19 3.27
CA HIS A 275 18.23 -17.58 3.74
C HIS A 275 19.11 -18.56 2.96
N GLY A 276 19.25 -18.37 1.64
CA GLY A 276 20.15 -19.17 0.80
C GLY A 276 21.63 -18.99 1.15
N GLU A 277 22.02 -17.78 1.56
CA GLU A 277 23.39 -17.48 1.99
C GLU A 277 23.70 -18.13 3.35
N ASP A 278 22.77 -18.09 4.31
CA ASP A 278 22.89 -18.81 5.58
C ASP A 278 22.99 -20.33 5.40
N LEU A 279 22.19 -20.92 4.51
CA LEU A 279 22.28 -22.35 4.18
C LEU A 279 23.64 -22.71 3.59
N ARG A 280 24.17 -21.86 2.70
CA ARG A 280 25.45 -22.08 2.02
C ARG A 280 26.62 -21.97 3.00
N ASN A 281 26.61 -20.99 3.88
CA ASN A 281 27.59 -20.84 4.96
C ASN A 281 27.57 -22.03 5.93
N THR A 282 26.37 -22.55 6.22
CA THR A 282 26.21 -23.74 7.06
C THR A 282 26.77 -25.00 6.38
N GLN A 283 26.50 -25.19 5.08
CA GLN A 283 27.07 -26.29 4.31
C GLN A 283 28.61 -26.22 4.21
N GLU A 284 29.17 -25.02 4.07
CA GLU A 284 30.62 -24.82 4.00
C GLU A 284 31.28 -25.12 5.35
N PHE A 285 30.66 -24.72 6.47
CA PHE A 285 31.10 -25.08 7.82
C PHE A 285 31.06 -26.59 8.07
N ILE A 286 30.02 -27.29 7.60
CA ILE A 286 29.93 -28.76 7.71
C ILE A 286 31.04 -29.44 6.91
N LYS A 287 31.34 -28.97 5.69
CA LYS A 287 32.42 -29.51 4.86
C LYS A 287 33.80 -29.36 5.51
N LEU A 288 34.07 -28.19 6.08
CA LEU A 288 35.34 -27.91 6.78
C LEU A 288 35.53 -28.80 8.01
N ASN A 289 34.46 -29.06 8.77
CA ASN A 289 34.54 -29.98 9.91
C ASN A 289 34.68 -31.44 9.47
N ALA A 290 34.00 -31.85 8.39
CA ALA A 290 34.16 -33.19 7.84
C ALA A 290 35.58 -33.47 7.30
N GLU A 291 36.25 -32.47 6.72
CA GLU A 291 37.66 -32.56 6.31
C GLU A 291 38.63 -32.60 7.50
N ASN A 292 38.35 -31.85 8.56
CA ASN A 292 39.11 -31.90 9.81
C ASN A 292 38.97 -33.25 10.53
N ASP A 293 37.80 -33.87 10.48
CA ASP A 293 37.58 -35.22 11.04
C ASP A 293 38.23 -36.32 10.19
N ALA A 294 38.34 -36.11 8.86
CA ALA A 294 39.05 -37.04 7.97
C ALA A 294 40.58 -36.99 8.14
N THR A 295 41.13 -35.85 8.56
CA THR A 295 42.57 -35.67 8.81
C THR A 295 42.99 -36.10 10.22
N ASN A 296 42.09 -36.09 11.19
CA ASN A 296 42.32 -36.55 12.57
C ASN A 296 41.78 -37.98 12.78
N GLY A 297 42.44 -38.98 12.17
CA GLY A 297 41.94 -40.35 12.14
C GLY A 297 41.57 -41.00 13.49
N THR A 298 40.54 -41.86 13.40
CA THR A 298 40.06 -42.92 14.32
C THR A 298 39.16 -42.54 15.51
N LEU A 299 37.83 -42.70 15.38
CA LEU A 299 37.01 -43.81 15.92
C LEU A 299 35.49 -43.54 15.83
N THR A 300 34.73 -44.59 15.47
CA THR A 300 33.26 -44.80 15.46
C THR A 300 32.42 -43.97 14.46
N ALA A 301 32.27 -44.51 13.24
CA ALA A 301 31.61 -43.88 12.10
C ALA A 301 30.07 -43.91 12.08
N ASP A 302 29.40 -44.80 12.83
CA ASP A 302 27.92 -44.88 12.80
C ASP A 302 27.24 -44.10 13.93
N ALA A 303 27.87 -43.95 15.09
CA ALA A 303 27.28 -43.20 16.21
C ALA A 303 27.34 -41.67 16.03
N ASN A 304 28.21 -41.18 15.14
CA ASN A 304 28.50 -39.75 15.01
C ASN A 304 27.69 -39.08 13.88
N ILE A 305 27.25 -39.84 12.87
CA ILE A 305 26.38 -39.33 11.80
C ILE A 305 24.95 -39.17 12.33
N ASP A 306 24.45 -40.14 13.09
CA ASP A 306 23.13 -40.04 13.71
C ASP A 306 23.09 -38.98 14.82
N ASP A 307 24.18 -38.80 15.58
CA ASP A 307 24.31 -37.69 16.55
C ASP A 307 24.45 -36.33 15.87
N ALA A 308 25.12 -36.25 14.71
CA ALA A 308 25.21 -35.02 13.91
C ALA A 308 23.86 -34.69 13.23
N ILE A 309 23.14 -35.68 12.71
CA ILE A 309 21.79 -35.52 12.14
C ILE A 309 20.79 -35.18 13.25
N ALA A 310 20.88 -35.79 14.43
CA ALA A 310 20.06 -35.44 15.59
C ALA A 310 20.40 -34.04 16.13
N LYS A 311 21.66 -33.62 16.11
CA LYS A 311 22.07 -32.25 16.45
C LYS A 311 21.66 -31.23 15.38
N LEU A 312 21.66 -31.61 14.10
CA LEU A 312 21.20 -30.77 12.99
C LEU A 312 19.68 -30.61 13.01
N SER A 313 18.91 -31.69 13.21
CA SER A 313 17.46 -31.65 13.34
C SER A 313 17.03 -30.95 14.64
N ALA A 314 17.74 -31.15 15.75
CA ALA A 314 17.53 -30.38 16.98
C ALA A 314 17.94 -28.90 16.85
N ARG A 315 18.83 -28.56 15.91
CA ARG A 315 19.23 -27.18 15.63
C ARG A 315 18.29 -26.50 14.63
N GLU A 316 17.73 -27.23 13.67
CA GLU A 316 16.60 -26.81 12.82
C GLU A 316 15.37 -26.54 13.68
N MET A 317 14.99 -27.47 14.57
CA MET A 317 13.91 -27.27 15.54
C MET A 317 14.16 -26.08 16.47
N ARG A 318 15.38 -25.90 16.99
CA ARG A 318 15.72 -24.71 17.80
C ARG A 318 15.69 -23.41 17.00
N MET A 319 15.94 -23.46 15.69
CA MET A 319 15.94 -22.28 14.82
C MET A 319 14.51 -21.89 14.47
N ASP A 320 13.63 -22.85 14.21
CA ASP A 320 12.18 -22.64 14.12
C ASP A 320 11.61 -22.10 15.44
N GLU A 321 12.02 -22.66 16.59
CA GLU A 321 11.64 -22.18 17.92
C GLU A 321 12.24 -20.79 18.27
N LYS A 322 13.30 -20.37 17.56
CA LYS A 322 13.90 -19.02 17.69
C LYS A 322 13.22 -18.03 16.75
N ILE A 323 12.81 -18.46 15.56
CA ILE A 323 11.96 -17.72 14.63
C ILE A 323 10.58 -17.48 15.27
N ASP A 324 9.99 -18.48 15.92
CA ASP A 324 8.72 -18.33 16.64
C ASP A 324 8.84 -17.42 17.87
N ARG A 325 10.00 -17.43 18.56
CA ARG A 325 10.29 -16.48 19.65
C ARG A 325 10.54 -15.05 19.16
N GLU A 326 11.17 -14.87 18.00
CA GLU A 326 11.37 -13.57 17.36
C GLU A 326 10.04 -13.02 16.81
N ILE A 327 9.19 -13.88 16.24
CA ILE A 327 7.81 -13.55 15.87
C ILE A 327 7.00 -13.17 17.12
N GLN A 328 7.11 -13.92 18.23
CA GLN A 328 6.49 -13.55 19.50
C GLN A 328 7.10 -12.28 20.12
N MET A 329 8.38 -11.98 19.92
CA MET A 329 8.98 -10.71 20.34
C MET A 329 8.48 -9.53 19.50
N LEU A 330 8.29 -9.73 18.19
CA LEU A 330 7.66 -8.75 17.29
C LEU A 330 6.18 -8.54 17.64
N GLU A 331 5.47 -9.59 18.11
CA GLU A 331 4.13 -9.50 18.69
C GLU A 331 4.13 -8.88 20.11
N ALA A 332 5.23 -8.96 20.84
CA ALA A 332 5.41 -8.42 22.20
C ALA A 332 6.05 -7.03 22.23
N ILE A 333 6.40 -6.42 21.08
CA ILE A 333 6.73 -4.99 21.02
C ILE A 333 5.53 -4.25 21.62
N PRO A 334 5.70 -3.53 22.75
CA PRO A 334 4.63 -2.76 23.32
C PRO A 334 4.32 -1.65 22.33
N SER A 335 3.27 -1.92 21.58
CA SER A 335 2.40 -0.98 20.93
C SER A 335 1.98 0.13 21.88
N GLN A 336 2.88 1.10 22.09
CA GLN A 336 2.49 2.48 22.34
C GLN A 336 1.91 3.15 21.08
N ILE A 337 1.74 2.40 19.99
CA ILE A 337 0.79 2.70 18.93
C ILE A 337 -0.41 1.79 19.16
N ASP A 338 -1.41 2.37 19.81
CA ASP A 338 -2.69 1.77 20.19
C ASP A 338 -3.18 0.72 19.15
N VAL A 339 -2.98 -0.55 19.47
CA VAL A 339 -3.46 -1.71 18.68
C VAL A 339 -4.98 -1.83 18.74
N GLY A 340 -5.69 -0.82 19.27
CA GLY A 340 -7.12 -0.65 19.09
C GLY A 340 -7.58 -0.87 17.65
N ILE A 341 -6.74 -0.63 16.63
CA ILE A 341 -7.09 -0.80 15.20
C ILE A 341 -6.95 -2.26 14.73
N LEU A 342 -5.91 -2.98 15.15
CA LEU A 342 -5.74 -4.42 14.85
C LEU A 342 -6.65 -5.31 15.72
N ASN A 343 -6.96 -4.88 16.94
CA ASN A 343 -7.96 -5.53 17.80
C ASN A 343 -9.41 -5.16 17.40
N ALA A 344 -9.64 -4.00 16.78
CA ALA A 344 -10.96 -3.66 16.21
C ALA A 344 -11.24 -4.45 14.92
N GLN A 345 -10.23 -4.80 14.14
CA GLN A 345 -10.40 -5.63 12.94
C GLN A 345 -10.52 -7.14 13.23
N MET A 346 -10.20 -7.59 14.45
CA MET A 346 -10.34 -9.00 14.86
C MET A 346 -11.49 -9.24 15.85
N LYS A 347 -12.51 -8.38 15.83
CA LYS A 347 -13.63 -8.43 16.80
C LYS A 347 -14.85 -9.25 16.36
N SER A 348 -14.81 -9.95 15.22
CA SER A 348 -15.92 -10.82 14.79
C SER A 348 -15.49 -12.30 14.70
N ASP A 349 -16.21 -13.14 15.43
CA ASP A 349 -16.14 -14.61 15.54
C ASP A 349 -15.05 -15.21 16.44
N SER A 350 -15.36 -15.24 17.75
CA SER A 350 -14.58 -15.92 18.79
C SER A 350 -14.55 -17.45 18.64
N GLU A 351 -15.56 -18.04 18.00
CA GLU A 351 -15.75 -19.50 17.89
C GLU A 351 -14.75 -20.15 16.93
N ASP A 352 -14.58 -19.60 15.73
CA ASP A 352 -13.64 -20.11 14.72
C ASP A 352 -12.18 -19.99 15.22
N LYS A 353 -11.90 -18.95 16.02
CA LYS A 353 -10.58 -18.73 16.65
C LYS A 353 -10.30 -19.74 17.76
N GLN A 354 -11.31 -20.05 18.59
CA GLN A 354 -11.20 -21.09 19.61
C GLN A 354 -11.02 -22.47 18.96
N ARG A 355 -11.74 -22.74 17.87
CA ARG A 355 -11.65 -24.00 17.14
C ARG A 355 -10.27 -24.19 16.49
N PHE A 356 -9.71 -23.18 15.84
CA PHE A 356 -8.35 -23.25 15.29
C PHE A 356 -7.29 -23.49 16.37
N ARG A 357 -7.34 -22.77 17.49
CA ARG A 357 -6.41 -22.99 18.62
C ARG A 357 -6.54 -24.40 19.20
N TYR A 358 -7.76 -24.90 19.34
CA TYR A 358 -8.03 -26.23 19.87
C TYR A 358 -7.47 -27.31 18.93
N THR A 359 -7.75 -27.21 17.62
CA THR A 359 -7.26 -28.17 16.61
C THR A 359 -5.73 -28.15 16.54
N MET A 360 -5.10 -26.98 16.54
CA MET A 360 -3.64 -26.86 16.48
C MET A 360 -2.96 -27.39 17.75
N LYS A 361 -3.58 -27.18 18.92
CA LYS A 361 -3.09 -27.71 20.21
C LYS A 361 -3.18 -29.23 20.26
N ASN A 362 -4.28 -29.82 19.76
CA ASN A 362 -4.42 -31.27 19.69
C ASN A 362 -3.41 -31.90 18.74
N TRP A 363 -3.20 -31.28 17.57
CA TRP A 363 -2.21 -31.73 16.59
C TRP A 363 -0.78 -31.72 17.15
N LEU A 364 -0.39 -30.63 17.83
CA LEU A 364 0.93 -30.52 18.48
C LEU A 364 1.12 -31.57 19.59
N ASN A 365 0.11 -31.75 20.46
CA ASN A 365 0.15 -32.75 21.53
C ASN A 365 0.23 -34.18 20.98
N HIS A 366 -0.37 -34.45 19.82
CA HIS A 366 -0.29 -35.76 19.17
C HIS A 366 1.14 -36.03 18.68
N LYS A 367 1.78 -35.03 18.06
CA LYS A 367 3.15 -35.11 17.57
C LYS A 367 4.20 -35.27 18.68
N GLU A 368 3.99 -34.59 19.80
CA GLU A 368 4.88 -34.64 20.97
C GLU A 368 4.85 -36.02 21.65
N ASN A 369 3.68 -36.68 21.67
CA ASN A 369 3.52 -38.03 22.23
C ASN A 369 4.04 -39.15 21.31
N GLU A 370 4.11 -38.93 19.99
CA GLU A 370 4.73 -39.87 19.07
C GLU A 370 6.26 -39.80 19.10
N ASN A 371 6.83 -38.63 19.34
CA ASN A 371 8.29 -38.47 19.49
C ASN A 371 8.83 -38.99 20.84
N MET A 372 7.95 -39.30 21.81
CA MET A 372 8.29 -39.88 23.11
C MET A 372 8.12 -41.42 23.20
N LYS A 373 7.72 -42.08 22.10
CA LYS A 373 7.63 -43.54 21.99
C LYS A 373 8.61 -44.07 20.95
#